data_AF-A0AA91YSZ1-F1
#
_entry.id   AF-A0AA91YSZ1-F1
#
_cell.length_a   1.000
_cell.length_b   1.000
_cell.length_c   1.000
_cell.angle_alpha   90.00
_cell.angle_beta   90.00
_cell.angle_gamma   90.00
#
_symmetry.space_group_name_H-M   'P 1'
#
loop_
_entity.id
_entity.type
_entity.pdbx_description
1 polymer ?
#
loop_
_entity_poly.entity_id
_entity_poly.type
_entity_poly.pdbx_seq_one_letter_code
_entity_poly.pdbx_strand_id
1 'polypeptide(L)'
;MTSKMLEEALSSHTAVSNQLQHLEPSLVEVAGRLRRQPPQVAMTVARGSSDHAASYFAYLTMQHVGIPVASLPMSVVTMQQAPLRVSGQAVFAFSQSGQSPDLVNSVRLLRKRGALTVGLVNAPNSPLEAASEFSLPLYAGPEQSVAATKSFIATLSASARLIGHWNEDAHLLEAGQALSEGLEQAATEDWSPAIEALRNCQRLMVIGRGAGFAIAQEAALKLKETSAIQAEAFSSAEVRHGPMALIEHDYPLLVFAPRGAEQGGLLSLAADMRQRGAKVLLAAPDDIQERDLPLCLAEHPALDPVLAIQSFYVMAAGLAEARRMDPDQPRHLSKVTRTH
;
A
#
# COMPACT_ATOMS: atom_id res chain seq x y z
N MET A 1 4.47 -20.20 18.87
CA MET A 1 3.63 -19.03 19.19
C MET A 1 3.43 -18.29 17.89
N THR A 2 2.19 -17.94 17.56
CA THR A 2 1.86 -17.14 16.37
C THR A 2 2.55 -15.77 16.49
N SER A 3 3.18 -15.30 15.43
CA SER A 3 3.81 -13.96 15.43
C SER A 3 2.76 -12.84 15.52
N LYS A 4 3.14 -11.69 16.10
CA LYS A 4 2.29 -10.50 16.15
C LYS A 4 2.00 -9.95 14.76
N MET A 5 2.93 -10.04 13.83
CA MET A 5 2.70 -9.69 12.43
C MET A 5 1.53 -10.48 11.85
N LEU A 6 1.48 -11.80 12.08
CA LEU A 6 0.39 -12.64 11.60
C LEU A 6 -0.93 -12.33 12.32
N GLU A 7 -0.92 -12.20 13.65
CA GLU A 7 -2.11 -11.76 14.40
C GLU A 7 -2.66 -10.43 13.86
N GLU A 8 -1.78 -9.47 13.59
CA GLU A 8 -2.15 -8.14 13.09
C GLU A 8 -2.65 -8.20 11.65
N ALA A 9 -2.00 -8.96 10.77
CA ALA A 9 -2.43 -9.17 9.40
C ALA A 9 -3.83 -9.81 9.33
N LEU A 10 -4.10 -10.82 10.16
CA LEU A 10 -5.41 -11.48 10.23
C LEU A 10 -6.49 -10.54 10.78
N SER A 11 -6.11 -9.58 11.64
CA SER A 11 -7.03 -8.58 12.20
C SER A 11 -7.35 -7.40 11.26
N SER A 12 -6.84 -7.39 10.03
CA SER A 12 -7.07 -6.29 9.07
C SER A 12 -8.54 -6.11 8.70
N HIS A 13 -9.32 -7.20 8.62
CA HIS A 13 -10.76 -7.14 8.43
C HIS A 13 -11.43 -6.38 9.59
N THR A 14 -11.07 -6.69 10.84
CA THR A 14 -11.58 -5.99 12.03
C THR A 14 -11.23 -4.49 12.01
N ALA A 15 -10.01 -4.16 11.58
CA ALA A 15 -9.60 -2.76 11.40
C ALA A 15 -10.49 -2.02 10.38
N VAL A 16 -10.78 -2.65 9.23
CA VAL A 16 -11.67 -2.07 8.22
C VAL A 16 -13.11 -1.98 8.73
N SER A 17 -13.64 -3.00 9.42
CA SER A 17 -14.96 -2.95 10.05
C SER A 17 -15.10 -1.80 11.05
N ASN A 18 -14.10 -1.59 11.90
CA ASN A 18 -14.07 -0.45 12.83
C ASN A 18 -14.02 0.88 12.07
N GLN A 19 -13.24 0.95 10.98
CA GLN A 19 -13.16 2.12 10.13
C GLN A 19 -14.50 2.45 9.44
N LEU A 20 -15.25 1.43 9.00
CA LEU A 20 -16.57 1.62 8.37
C LEU A 20 -17.56 2.28 9.34
N GLN A 21 -17.52 1.89 10.61
CA GLN A 21 -18.44 2.42 11.64
C GLN A 21 -18.18 3.89 12.01
N HIS A 22 -16.94 4.37 11.92
CA HIS A 22 -16.54 5.65 12.53
C HIS A 22 -16.03 6.71 11.55
N LEU A 23 -15.43 6.31 10.42
CA LEU A 23 -14.68 7.23 9.56
C LEU A 23 -15.58 7.99 8.57
N GLU A 24 -16.78 7.47 8.27
CA GLU A 24 -17.68 7.97 7.22
C GLU A 24 -17.93 9.49 7.29
N PRO A 25 -18.32 10.09 8.45
CA PRO A 25 -18.62 11.51 8.50
C PRO A 25 -17.43 12.40 8.11
N SER A 26 -16.22 11.99 8.50
CA SER A 26 -14.99 12.72 8.20
C SER A 26 -14.63 12.61 6.71
N LEU A 27 -14.87 11.45 6.09
CA LEU A 27 -14.65 11.27 4.65
C LEU A 27 -15.58 12.16 3.84
N VAL A 28 -16.86 12.20 4.19
CA VAL A 28 -17.87 13.05 3.54
C VAL A 28 -17.51 14.53 3.69
N GLU A 29 -17.05 14.95 4.86
CA GLU A 29 -16.63 16.33 5.12
C GLU A 29 -15.43 16.73 4.23
N VAL A 30 -14.37 15.92 4.23
CA VAL A 30 -13.16 16.17 3.44
C VAL A 30 -13.47 16.13 1.94
N ALA A 31 -14.24 15.14 1.49
CA ALA A 31 -14.65 15.04 0.09
C ALA A 31 -15.50 16.25 -0.34
N GLY A 32 -16.43 16.69 0.51
CA GLY A 32 -17.22 17.91 0.25
C GLY A 32 -16.35 19.17 0.20
N ARG A 33 -15.32 19.26 1.06
CA ARG A 33 -14.34 20.35 1.04
C ARG A 33 -13.52 20.35 -0.26
N LEU A 34 -13.12 19.18 -0.74
CA LEU A 34 -12.40 18.99 -2.00
C LEU A 34 -13.29 19.32 -3.21
N ARG A 35 -14.57 18.93 -3.21
CA ARG A 35 -15.51 19.30 -4.29
C ARG A 35 -15.80 20.80 -4.34
N ARG A 36 -15.95 21.46 -3.20
CA ARG A 36 -16.24 22.91 -3.14
C ARG A 36 -15.08 23.79 -3.60
N GLN A 37 -13.84 23.35 -3.40
CA GLN A 37 -12.66 24.04 -3.93
C GLN A 37 -11.71 22.98 -4.51
N PRO A 38 -11.96 22.56 -5.76
CA PRO A 38 -11.20 21.48 -6.37
C PRO A 38 -9.73 21.88 -6.53
N PRO A 39 -8.79 21.09 -6.00
CA PRO A 39 -7.37 21.30 -6.26
C PRO A 39 -7.07 20.95 -7.73
N GLN A 40 -6.03 21.57 -8.29
CA GLN A 40 -5.52 21.22 -9.62
C GLN A 40 -4.48 20.09 -9.54
N VAL A 41 -3.83 19.95 -8.39
CA VAL A 41 -2.88 18.87 -8.08
C VAL A 41 -3.09 18.42 -6.64
N ALA A 42 -3.02 17.11 -6.43
CA ALA A 42 -2.85 16.54 -5.10
C ALA A 42 -1.37 16.20 -4.87
N MET A 43 -0.94 16.28 -3.63
CA MET A 43 0.42 15.97 -3.24
C MET A 43 0.39 14.97 -2.09
N THR A 44 1.36 14.06 -2.06
CA THR A 44 1.47 13.09 -0.96
C THR A 44 2.75 13.29 -0.16
N VAL A 45 2.68 13.02 1.14
CA VAL A 45 3.83 13.08 2.06
C VAL A 45 3.78 11.86 2.97
N ALA A 46 4.73 10.95 2.83
CA ALA A 46 4.78 9.70 3.60
C ALA A 46 6.18 9.07 3.59
N ARG A 47 6.37 7.97 4.32
CA ARG A 47 7.61 7.14 4.31
C ARG A 47 7.26 5.66 4.45
N GLY A 48 8.13 4.80 3.90
CA GLY A 48 8.03 3.34 4.04
C GLY A 48 6.70 2.81 3.51
N SER A 49 6.08 1.88 4.23
CA SER A 49 4.76 1.34 3.87
C SER A 49 3.70 2.42 3.67
N SER A 50 3.72 3.52 4.43
CA SER A 50 2.79 4.63 4.20
C SER A 50 3.01 5.34 2.85
N ASP A 51 4.22 5.33 2.30
CA ASP A 51 4.52 5.89 0.98
C ASP A 51 4.08 4.95 -0.15
N HIS A 52 4.13 3.65 0.08
CA HIS A 52 3.50 2.67 -0.82
C HIS A 52 1.96 2.85 -0.83
N ALA A 53 1.35 3.13 0.33
CA ALA A 53 -0.07 3.47 0.40
C ALA A 53 -0.39 4.79 -0.31
N ALA A 54 0.50 5.78 -0.20
CA ALA A 54 0.41 7.03 -0.95
C ALA A 54 0.49 6.80 -2.48
N SER A 55 1.29 5.83 -2.93
CA SER A 55 1.34 5.43 -4.35
C SER A 55 0.01 4.84 -4.82
N TYR A 56 -0.61 3.97 -4.03
CA TYR A 56 -1.95 3.46 -4.32
C TYR A 56 -2.99 4.59 -4.41
N PHE A 57 -3.02 5.48 -3.40
CA PHE A 57 -3.87 6.68 -3.42
C PHE A 57 -3.64 7.53 -4.68
N ALA A 58 -2.39 7.69 -5.09
CA ALA A 58 -2.03 8.47 -6.27
C ALA A 58 -2.62 7.87 -7.56
N TYR A 59 -2.49 6.55 -7.75
CA TYR A 59 -3.08 5.86 -8.90
C TYR A 59 -4.60 6.01 -8.92
N LEU A 60 -5.29 5.70 -7.83
CA LEU A 60 -6.75 5.78 -7.78
C LEU A 60 -7.25 7.22 -7.98
N THR A 61 -6.59 8.21 -7.39
CA THR A 61 -6.98 9.61 -7.57
C THR A 61 -6.81 10.04 -9.02
N MET A 62 -5.70 9.68 -9.68
CA MET A 62 -5.50 9.98 -11.10
C MET A 62 -6.51 9.25 -11.99
N GLN A 63 -6.87 8.00 -11.67
CA GLN A 63 -7.80 7.19 -12.45
C GLN A 63 -9.27 7.62 -12.30
N HIS A 64 -9.70 7.93 -11.08
CA HIS A 64 -11.11 8.19 -10.78
C HIS A 64 -11.45 9.68 -10.72
N VAL A 65 -10.57 10.50 -10.12
CA VAL A 65 -10.80 11.95 -9.94
C VAL A 65 -10.20 12.76 -11.10
N GLY A 66 -9.15 12.25 -11.74
CA GLY A 66 -8.58 12.85 -12.95
C GLY A 66 -7.62 14.02 -12.70
N ILE A 67 -7.09 14.17 -11.48
CA ILE A 67 -6.06 15.18 -11.19
C ILE A 67 -4.68 14.53 -10.98
N PRO A 68 -3.58 15.20 -11.39
CA PRO A 68 -2.23 14.73 -11.11
C PRO A 68 -1.97 14.60 -9.61
N VAL A 69 -1.17 13.60 -9.24
CA VAL A 69 -0.71 13.40 -7.86
C VAL A 69 0.81 13.34 -7.84
N ALA A 70 1.43 14.19 -7.03
CA ALA A 70 2.89 14.25 -6.89
C ALA A 70 3.34 13.82 -5.48
N SER A 71 4.24 12.85 -5.39
CA SER A 71 4.94 12.59 -4.12
C SER A 71 5.94 13.72 -3.86
N LEU A 72 5.85 14.34 -2.68
CA LEU A 72 6.73 15.43 -2.29
C LEU A 72 7.91 14.90 -1.46
N PRO A 73 9.16 15.08 -1.92
CA PRO A 73 10.32 14.87 -1.08
C PRO A 73 10.30 15.87 0.08
N MET A 74 10.13 15.39 1.31
CA MET A 74 10.03 16.24 2.50
C MET A 74 11.24 17.17 2.67
N SER A 75 12.44 16.72 2.31
CA SER A 75 13.66 17.53 2.38
C SER A 75 13.58 18.82 1.56
N VAL A 76 12.82 18.84 0.47
CA VAL A 76 12.57 20.05 -0.34
C VAL A 76 11.71 21.06 0.45
N VAL A 77 10.81 20.57 1.30
CA VAL A 77 9.90 21.37 2.12
C VAL A 77 10.60 21.86 3.40
N THR A 78 11.27 20.97 4.13
CA THR A 78 11.79 21.24 5.48
C THR A 78 13.23 21.74 5.47
N MET A 79 14.13 21.05 4.77
CA MET A 79 15.57 21.39 4.76
C MET A 79 15.87 22.54 3.79
N GLN A 80 15.38 22.43 2.55
CA GLN A 80 15.64 23.45 1.51
C GLN A 80 14.66 24.62 1.60
N GLN A 81 13.54 24.44 2.31
CA GLN A 81 12.46 25.43 2.41
C GLN A 81 12.02 25.99 1.07
N ALA A 82 12.07 25.18 0.00
CA ALA A 82 11.83 25.63 -1.36
C ALA A 82 10.48 26.35 -1.47
N PRO A 83 10.36 27.40 -2.30
CA PRO A 83 9.17 28.25 -2.39
C PRO A 83 8.05 27.59 -3.21
N LEU A 84 7.59 26.41 -2.77
CA LEU A 84 6.54 25.65 -3.44
C LEU A 84 5.22 26.43 -3.43
N ARG A 85 4.60 26.56 -4.61
CA ARG A 85 3.31 27.22 -4.81
C ARG A 85 2.18 26.21 -4.61
N VAL A 86 1.78 26.01 -3.36
CA VAL A 86 0.80 24.99 -2.96
C VAL A 86 -0.54 25.56 -2.50
N SER A 87 -0.72 26.88 -2.57
CA SER A 87 -1.96 27.54 -2.17
C SER A 87 -3.14 27.02 -3.01
N GLY A 88 -4.21 26.60 -2.33
CA GLY A 88 -5.40 26.02 -2.95
C GLY A 88 -5.23 24.59 -3.48
N GLN A 89 -4.06 23.97 -3.26
CA GLN A 89 -3.81 22.58 -3.63
C GLN A 89 -4.00 21.65 -2.41
N ALA A 90 -4.20 20.36 -2.66
CA ALA A 90 -4.41 19.37 -1.60
C ALA A 90 -3.11 18.62 -1.28
N VAL A 91 -2.86 18.40 0.01
CA VAL A 91 -1.74 17.60 0.52
C VAL A 91 -2.29 16.51 1.42
N PHE A 92 -1.99 15.26 1.09
CA PHE A 92 -2.36 14.07 1.83
C PHE A 92 -1.12 13.50 2.54
N ALA A 93 -1.16 13.47 3.86
CA ALA A 93 -0.09 12.91 4.67
C ALA A 93 -0.52 11.55 5.22
N PHE A 94 0.31 10.52 5.06
CA PHE A 94 -0.01 9.16 5.50
C PHE A 94 0.98 8.72 6.57
N SER A 95 0.48 8.25 7.71
CA SER A 95 1.35 7.77 8.78
C SER A 95 0.65 6.82 9.74
N GLN A 96 1.32 5.73 10.10
CA GLN A 96 0.86 4.89 11.20
C GLN A 96 0.93 5.65 12.54
N SER A 97 2.08 6.21 12.89
CA SER A 97 2.33 6.79 14.21
C SER A 97 2.03 8.29 14.31
N GLY A 98 2.09 9.01 13.18
CA GLY A 98 1.96 10.47 13.16
C GLY A 98 3.07 11.21 13.92
N GLN A 99 4.20 10.55 14.24
CA GLN A 99 5.26 11.09 15.11
C GLN A 99 6.47 11.67 14.36
N SER A 100 6.67 11.33 13.09
CA SER A 100 7.89 11.73 12.35
C SER A 100 8.01 13.26 12.27
N PRO A 101 9.05 13.88 12.86
CA PRO A 101 9.18 15.34 12.88
C PRO A 101 9.23 15.95 11.49
N ASP A 102 9.92 15.29 10.55
CA ASP A 102 10.06 15.76 9.16
C ASP A 102 8.70 15.75 8.42
N LEU A 103 7.89 14.71 8.64
CA LEU A 103 6.52 14.63 8.13
C LEU A 103 5.63 15.72 8.72
N VAL A 104 5.62 15.83 10.04
CA VAL A 104 4.79 16.80 10.78
C VAL A 104 5.16 18.23 10.39
N ASN A 105 6.46 18.54 10.29
CA ASN A 105 6.93 19.86 9.89
C ASN A 105 6.63 20.17 8.42
N SER A 106 6.74 19.19 7.52
CA SER A 106 6.33 19.34 6.12
C SER A 106 4.86 19.74 6.02
N VAL A 107 3.97 19.03 6.71
CA VAL A 107 2.53 19.31 6.71
C VAL A 107 2.24 20.70 7.29
N ARG A 108 2.87 21.08 8.41
CA ARG A 108 2.71 22.43 9.00
C ARG A 108 3.13 23.54 8.03
N LEU A 109 4.27 23.37 7.37
CA LEU A 109 4.80 24.37 6.42
C LEU A 109 3.91 24.47 5.17
N LEU A 110 3.44 23.35 4.63
CA LEU A 110 2.55 23.33 3.47
C LEU A 110 1.18 23.97 3.80
N ARG A 111 0.62 23.68 4.98
CA ARG A 111 -0.59 24.34 5.48
C ARG A 111 -0.40 25.84 5.61
N LYS A 112 0.72 26.28 6.22
CA LYS A 112 1.06 27.71 6.33
C LYS A 112 1.17 28.41 4.96
N ARG A 113 1.51 27.66 3.91
CA ARG A 113 1.57 28.13 2.51
C ARG A 113 0.22 28.07 1.79
N GLY A 114 -0.86 27.73 2.49
CA GLY A 114 -2.23 27.73 1.97
C GLY A 114 -2.66 26.44 1.29
N ALA A 115 -1.93 25.34 1.46
CA ALA A 115 -2.42 24.02 1.04
C ALA A 115 -3.50 23.51 1.99
N LEU A 116 -4.51 22.84 1.45
CA LEU A 116 -5.45 22.03 2.21
C LEU A 116 -4.72 20.76 2.65
N THR A 117 -4.50 20.57 3.95
CA THR A 117 -3.78 19.41 4.47
C THR A 117 -4.71 18.38 5.12
N VAL A 118 -4.63 17.14 4.67
CA VAL A 118 -5.40 16.00 5.17
C VAL A 118 -4.44 14.93 5.68
N GLY A 119 -4.52 14.60 6.96
CA GLY A 119 -3.69 13.55 7.57
C GLY A 119 -4.48 12.26 7.73
N LEU A 120 -4.05 11.18 7.07
CA LEU A 120 -4.52 9.82 7.34
C LEU A 120 -3.59 9.18 8.36
N VAL A 121 -4.08 9.03 9.61
CA VAL A 121 -3.24 8.64 10.74
C VAL A 121 -3.89 7.61 11.66
N ASN A 122 -3.14 6.60 12.09
CA ASN A 122 -3.69 5.57 12.99
C ASN A 122 -3.62 5.96 14.47
N ALA A 123 -2.51 6.59 14.90
CA ALA A 123 -2.34 7.00 16.28
C ALA A 123 -3.20 8.23 16.62
N PRO A 124 -4.10 8.14 17.61
CA PRO A 124 -4.90 9.29 18.05
C PRO A 124 -4.04 10.31 18.82
N ASN A 125 -4.47 11.56 18.80
CA ASN A 125 -3.80 12.71 19.42
C ASN A 125 -2.34 12.87 18.97
N SER A 126 -2.04 12.54 17.72
CA SER A 126 -0.68 12.59 17.19
C SER A 126 -0.25 14.01 16.78
N PRO A 127 1.05 14.32 16.74
CA PRO A 127 1.53 15.58 16.20
C PRO A 127 1.09 15.85 14.76
N LEU A 128 0.95 14.80 13.94
CA LEU A 128 0.45 14.89 12.57
C LEU A 128 -1.03 15.28 12.51
N GLU A 129 -1.85 14.70 13.38
CA GLU A 129 -3.27 15.06 13.52
C GLU A 129 -3.40 16.56 13.84
N ALA A 130 -2.64 17.05 14.83
CA ALA A 130 -2.65 18.48 15.19
C ALA A 130 -2.09 19.40 14.08
N ALA A 131 -1.20 18.89 13.22
CA ALA A 131 -0.63 19.65 12.11
C ALA A 131 -1.58 19.79 10.92
N SER A 132 -2.47 18.82 10.73
CA SER A 132 -3.35 18.72 9.56
C SER A 132 -4.58 19.63 9.70
N GLU A 133 -5.12 20.11 8.58
CA GLU A 133 -6.40 20.83 8.58
C GLU A 133 -7.56 19.87 8.82
N PHE A 134 -7.52 18.72 8.15
CA PHE A 134 -8.42 17.59 8.40
C PHE A 134 -7.61 16.37 8.83
N SER A 135 -8.16 15.58 9.74
CA SER A 135 -7.57 14.31 10.15
C SER A 135 -8.57 13.19 9.88
N LEU A 136 -8.09 12.12 9.26
CA LEU A 136 -8.82 10.90 8.94
C LEU A 136 -8.21 9.76 9.77
N PRO A 137 -8.75 9.46 10.96
CA PRO A 137 -8.27 8.38 11.80
C PRO A 137 -8.44 7.02 11.11
N LEU A 138 -7.38 6.20 11.08
CA LEU A 138 -7.40 4.93 10.35
C LEU A 138 -8.16 3.81 11.06
N TYR A 139 -8.31 3.90 12.39
CA TYR A 139 -8.98 2.90 13.24
C TYR A 139 -8.41 1.46 13.14
N ALA A 140 -7.13 1.31 12.78
CA ALA A 140 -6.48 0.00 12.76
C ALA A 140 -6.12 -0.54 14.16
N GLY A 141 -6.29 0.29 15.19
CA GLY A 141 -5.92 -0.02 16.57
C GLY A 141 -4.40 -0.12 16.76
N PRO A 142 -3.94 -0.54 17.96
CA PRO A 142 -2.52 -0.74 18.21
C PRO A 142 -1.97 -1.83 17.30
N GLU A 143 -0.91 -1.51 16.58
CA GLU A 143 -0.11 -2.45 15.77
C GLU A 143 1.22 -2.52 16.48
N GLN A 144 1.66 -3.69 16.95
CA GLN A 144 2.85 -3.92 17.79
C GLN A 144 4.04 -4.42 16.98
N SER A 145 3.80 -5.24 15.95
CA SER A 145 4.86 -5.67 15.04
C SER A 145 5.57 -4.47 14.41
N VAL A 146 6.88 -4.60 14.17
CA VAL A 146 7.63 -3.59 13.40
C VAL A 146 7.15 -3.59 11.95
N ALA A 147 6.82 -4.76 11.40
CA ALA A 147 6.28 -4.89 10.06
C ALA A 147 4.79 -4.50 10.05
N ALA A 148 4.50 -3.28 9.62
CA ALA A 148 3.12 -2.80 9.45
C ALA A 148 2.30 -3.69 8.49
N THR A 149 1.03 -3.97 8.83
CA THR A 149 0.11 -4.79 8.02
C THR A 149 -1.28 -4.14 7.98
N LYS A 150 -2.04 -4.23 9.06
CA LYS A 150 -3.40 -3.69 9.16
C LYS A 150 -3.47 -2.18 9.00
N SER A 151 -2.43 -1.43 9.43
CA SER A 151 -2.41 0.02 9.24
C SER A 151 -2.22 0.41 7.77
N PHE A 152 -1.49 -0.40 6.99
CA PHE A 152 -1.36 -0.23 5.55
C PHE A 152 -2.71 -0.48 4.86
N ILE A 153 -3.37 -1.61 5.14
CA ILE A 153 -4.69 -1.94 4.59
C ILE A 153 -5.75 -0.90 4.97
N ALA A 154 -5.79 -0.46 6.23
CA ALA A 154 -6.69 0.59 6.67
C ALA A 154 -6.46 1.90 5.92
N THR A 155 -5.21 2.22 5.56
CA THR A 155 -4.87 3.39 4.75
C THR A 155 -5.41 3.25 3.32
N LEU A 156 -5.27 2.08 2.69
CA LEU A 156 -5.80 1.83 1.34
C LEU A 156 -7.33 1.91 1.33
N SER A 157 -7.99 1.31 2.32
CA SER A 157 -9.46 1.36 2.51
C SER A 157 -9.95 2.80 2.65
N ALA A 158 -9.35 3.58 3.56
CA ALA A 158 -9.71 4.99 3.77
C ALA A 158 -9.48 5.82 2.49
N SER A 159 -8.39 5.56 1.77
CA SER A 159 -8.07 6.24 0.51
C SER A 159 -9.12 5.98 -0.56
N ALA A 160 -9.49 4.71 -0.78
CA ALA A 160 -10.49 4.34 -1.78
C ALA A 160 -11.87 4.93 -1.46
N ARG A 161 -12.31 4.85 -0.20
CA ARG A 161 -13.58 5.45 0.24
C ARG A 161 -13.59 6.97 0.15
N LEU A 162 -12.49 7.63 0.51
CA LEU A 162 -12.34 9.08 0.30
C LEU A 162 -12.52 9.45 -1.17
N ILE A 163 -11.87 8.71 -2.07
CA ILE A 163 -11.96 8.91 -3.51
C ILE A 163 -13.38 8.64 -4.02
N GLY A 164 -14.03 7.59 -3.52
CA GLY A 164 -15.44 7.29 -3.80
C GLY A 164 -16.35 8.47 -3.44
N HIS A 165 -16.18 9.05 -2.24
CA HIS A 165 -16.94 10.25 -1.87
C HIS A 165 -16.53 11.47 -2.68
N TRP A 166 -15.25 11.63 -3.00
CA TRP A 166 -14.74 12.79 -3.75
C TRP A 166 -15.32 12.81 -5.17
N ASN A 167 -15.34 11.66 -5.84
CA ASN A 167 -15.85 11.51 -7.20
C ASN A 167 -17.35 11.15 -7.27
N GLU A 168 -18.01 10.99 -6.12
CA GLU A 168 -19.41 10.56 -6.02
C GLU A 168 -19.66 9.20 -6.71
N ASP A 169 -18.68 8.30 -6.61
CA ASP A 169 -18.67 6.96 -7.17
C ASP A 169 -19.36 5.97 -6.22
N ALA A 170 -20.66 5.78 -6.42
CA ALA A 170 -21.48 4.89 -5.59
C ALA A 170 -20.99 3.43 -5.62
N HIS A 171 -20.49 2.95 -6.77
CA HIS A 171 -20.05 1.57 -6.91
C HIS A 171 -18.77 1.30 -6.11
N LEU A 172 -17.82 2.24 -6.13
CA LEU A 172 -16.62 2.14 -5.29
C LEU A 172 -16.96 2.23 -3.79
N LEU A 173 -17.94 3.04 -3.42
CA LEU A 173 -18.41 3.15 -2.03
C LEU A 173 -19.09 1.88 -1.54
N GLU A 174 -19.98 1.28 -2.33
CA GLU A 174 -20.63 -0.01 -2.04
C GLU A 174 -19.58 -1.12 -1.88
N ALA A 175 -18.66 -1.23 -2.83
CA ALA A 175 -17.56 -2.20 -2.75
C ALA A 175 -16.66 -1.99 -1.52
N GLY A 176 -16.50 -0.73 -1.09
CA GLY A 176 -15.78 -0.39 0.14
C GLY A 176 -16.46 -0.89 1.41
N GLN A 177 -17.79 -1.06 1.40
CA GLN A 177 -18.54 -1.65 2.54
C GLN A 177 -18.31 -3.16 2.63
N ALA A 178 -18.25 -3.86 1.48
CA ALA A 178 -18.00 -5.30 1.41
C ALA A 178 -16.52 -5.69 1.63
N LEU A 179 -15.60 -4.72 1.67
CA LEU A 179 -14.15 -4.98 1.71
C LEU A 179 -13.71 -5.81 2.92
N SER A 180 -14.38 -5.68 4.06
CA SER A 180 -14.02 -6.45 5.27
C SER A 180 -14.19 -7.96 5.07
N GLU A 181 -15.29 -8.39 4.48
CA GLU A 181 -15.56 -9.80 4.18
C GLU A 181 -14.55 -10.34 3.15
N GLY A 182 -14.23 -9.53 2.13
CA GLY A 182 -13.18 -9.88 1.15
C GLY A 182 -11.80 -10.06 1.79
N LEU A 183 -11.47 -9.27 2.82
CA LEU A 183 -10.21 -9.42 3.58
C LEU A 183 -10.17 -10.71 4.41
N GLU A 184 -11.28 -11.12 5.01
CA GLU A 184 -11.36 -12.41 5.71
C GLU A 184 -11.12 -13.56 4.74
N GLN A 185 -11.75 -13.53 3.56
CA GLN A 185 -11.52 -14.53 2.52
C GLN A 185 -10.07 -14.54 2.04
N ALA A 186 -9.52 -13.37 1.70
CA ALA A 186 -8.15 -13.23 1.20
C ALA A 186 -7.09 -13.70 2.20
N ALA A 187 -7.37 -13.62 3.50
CA ALA A 187 -6.50 -14.14 4.54
C ALA A 187 -6.41 -15.68 4.59
N THR A 188 -7.36 -16.38 3.96
CA THR A 188 -7.42 -17.85 3.91
C THR A 188 -6.88 -18.46 2.62
N GLU A 189 -6.50 -17.61 1.66
CA GLU A 189 -5.96 -18.04 0.37
C GLU A 189 -4.65 -18.82 0.50
N ASP A 190 -4.54 -19.94 -0.21
CA ASP A 190 -3.36 -20.81 -0.09
C ASP A 190 -2.19 -20.27 -0.91
N TRP A 191 -1.27 -19.62 -0.19
CA TRP A 191 -0.01 -19.12 -0.73
C TRP A 191 1.20 -19.96 -0.28
N SER A 192 0.97 -21.18 0.23
CA SER A 192 2.05 -22.11 0.60
C SER A 192 3.05 -22.43 -0.54
N PRO A 193 2.67 -22.45 -1.85
CA PRO A 193 3.63 -22.62 -2.92
C PRO A 193 4.71 -21.52 -2.95
N ALA A 194 4.36 -20.29 -2.59
CA ALA A 194 5.32 -19.19 -2.49
C ALA A 194 6.31 -19.39 -1.34
N ILE A 195 5.85 -19.92 -0.19
CA ILE A 195 6.73 -20.21 0.95
C ILE A 195 7.81 -21.22 0.54
N GLU A 196 7.40 -22.33 -0.08
CA GLU A 196 8.34 -23.34 -0.55
C GLU A 196 9.27 -22.80 -1.64
N ALA A 197 8.73 -21.98 -2.54
CA ALA A 197 9.51 -21.41 -3.61
C ALA A 197 10.58 -20.42 -3.14
N LEU A 198 10.30 -19.65 -2.07
CA LEU A 198 11.11 -18.52 -1.61
C LEU A 198 11.95 -18.82 -0.37
N ARG A 199 11.71 -19.94 0.32
CA ARG A 199 12.40 -20.32 1.58
C ARG A 199 13.91 -20.19 1.52
N ASN A 200 14.53 -20.54 0.39
CA ASN A 200 15.99 -20.52 0.23
C ASN A 200 16.50 -19.38 -0.68
N CYS A 201 15.62 -18.47 -1.10
CA CYS A 201 15.99 -17.37 -1.98
C CYS A 201 16.72 -16.26 -1.23
N GLN A 202 17.65 -15.59 -1.92
CA GLN A 202 18.34 -14.40 -1.41
C GLN A 202 17.93 -13.13 -2.14
N ARG A 203 17.49 -13.26 -3.39
CA ARG A 203 17.14 -12.18 -4.32
C ARG A 203 15.77 -12.47 -4.91
N LEU A 204 14.95 -11.46 -5.14
CA LEU A 204 13.63 -11.58 -5.75
C LEU A 204 13.25 -10.28 -6.48
N MET A 205 12.60 -10.39 -7.64
CA MET A 205 11.85 -9.29 -8.22
C MET A 205 10.37 -9.43 -7.90
N VAL A 206 9.77 -8.36 -7.39
CA VAL A 206 8.33 -8.26 -7.18
C VAL A 206 7.77 -7.31 -8.23
N ILE A 207 6.79 -7.76 -9.00
CA ILE A 207 6.32 -7.06 -10.19
C ILE A 207 4.85 -6.71 -10.04
N GLY A 208 4.53 -5.46 -10.36
CA GLY A 208 3.16 -4.97 -10.45
C GLY A 208 3.02 -3.87 -11.50
N ARG A 209 1.80 -3.40 -11.73
CA ARG A 209 1.49 -2.29 -12.65
C ARG A 209 0.25 -1.55 -12.16
N GLY A 210 0.13 -0.27 -12.50
CA GLY A 210 -0.96 0.57 -11.99
C GLY A 210 -0.98 0.58 -10.46
N ALA A 211 -2.19 0.54 -9.87
CA ALA A 211 -2.36 0.43 -8.42
C ALA A 211 -1.72 -0.84 -7.82
N GLY A 212 -1.58 -1.92 -8.60
CA GLY A 212 -0.86 -3.13 -8.19
C GLY A 212 0.65 -2.93 -8.02
N PHE A 213 1.24 -1.86 -8.59
CA PHE A 213 2.64 -1.54 -8.34
C PHE A 213 2.89 -1.09 -6.90
N ALA A 214 1.94 -0.37 -6.28
CA ALA A 214 2.02 -0.01 -4.87
C ALA A 214 2.11 -1.27 -3.97
N ILE A 215 1.37 -2.32 -4.34
CA ILE A 215 1.40 -3.62 -3.65
C ILE A 215 2.74 -4.33 -3.86
N ALA A 216 3.28 -4.31 -5.07
CA ALA A 216 4.60 -4.87 -5.33
C ALA A 216 5.70 -4.17 -4.51
N GLN A 217 5.62 -2.85 -4.36
CA GLN A 217 6.54 -2.07 -3.51
C GLN A 217 6.45 -2.47 -2.03
N GLU A 218 5.23 -2.56 -1.50
CA GLU A 218 5.00 -3.00 -0.12
C GLU A 218 5.46 -4.44 0.11
N ALA A 219 5.13 -5.35 -0.79
CA ALA A 219 5.54 -6.75 -0.68
C ALA A 219 7.07 -6.89 -0.70
N ALA A 220 7.76 -6.16 -1.60
CA ALA A 220 9.21 -6.12 -1.61
C ALA A 220 9.79 -5.55 -0.31
N LEU A 221 9.19 -4.50 0.25
CA LEU A 221 9.58 -3.95 1.55
C LEU A 221 9.46 -5.01 2.66
N LYS A 222 8.31 -5.68 2.77
CA LYS A 222 8.11 -6.69 3.82
C LYS A 222 9.04 -7.88 3.68
N LEU A 223 9.33 -8.35 2.47
CA LEU A 223 10.29 -9.43 2.27
C LEU A 223 11.71 -9.06 2.72
N LYS A 224 12.11 -7.78 2.57
CA LYS A 224 13.36 -7.26 3.12
C LYS A 224 13.33 -7.22 4.65
N GLU A 225 12.24 -6.74 5.24
CA GLU A 225 12.09 -6.58 6.69
C GLU A 225 11.99 -7.92 7.41
N THR A 226 11.11 -8.82 6.97
CA THR A 226 10.72 -10.01 7.74
C THR A 226 11.51 -11.26 7.37
N SER A 227 11.99 -11.34 6.13
CA SER A 227 12.63 -12.54 5.55
C SER A 227 14.09 -12.31 5.11
N ALA A 228 14.59 -11.08 5.24
CA ALA A 228 15.92 -10.64 4.80
C ALA A 228 16.25 -11.07 3.35
N ILE A 229 15.25 -11.05 2.48
CA ILE A 229 15.41 -11.27 1.04
C ILE A 229 15.67 -9.90 0.40
N GLN A 230 16.69 -9.80 -0.46
CA GLN A 230 16.86 -8.62 -1.32
C GLN A 230 15.76 -8.63 -2.38
N ALA A 231 14.60 -8.11 -1.98
CA ALA A 231 13.44 -7.96 -2.84
C ALA A 231 13.37 -6.54 -3.39
N GLU A 232 13.24 -6.44 -4.71
CA GLU A 232 13.14 -5.19 -5.45
C GLU A 232 11.84 -5.15 -6.24
N ALA A 233 11.10 -4.05 -6.11
CA ALA A 233 9.84 -3.87 -6.80
C ALA A 233 10.06 -3.18 -8.15
N PHE A 234 9.49 -3.75 -9.21
CA PHE A 234 9.54 -3.19 -10.56
C PHE A 234 8.14 -3.04 -11.14
N SER A 235 7.94 -1.94 -11.86
CA SER A 235 6.78 -1.83 -12.74
C SER A 235 6.98 -2.78 -13.92
N SER A 236 5.95 -3.52 -14.33
CA SER A 236 6.07 -4.49 -15.42
C SER A 236 6.59 -3.87 -16.73
N ALA A 237 6.31 -2.60 -17.02
CA ALA A 237 6.85 -1.94 -18.21
C ALA A 237 8.34 -1.61 -18.10
N GLU A 238 8.87 -1.42 -16.89
CA GLU A 238 10.28 -1.06 -16.68
C GLU A 238 11.20 -2.28 -16.65
N VAL A 239 10.66 -3.49 -16.48
CA VAL A 239 11.47 -4.72 -16.40
C VAL A 239 12.35 -4.88 -17.64
N ARG A 240 11.84 -4.56 -18.83
CA ARG A 240 12.60 -4.65 -20.09
C ARG A 240 13.65 -3.55 -20.26
N HIS A 241 13.63 -2.50 -19.43
CA HIS A 241 14.52 -1.33 -19.53
C HIS A 241 15.76 -1.44 -18.62
N GLY A 242 16.17 -2.65 -18.26
CA GLY A 242 17.38 -2.91 -17.47
C GLY A 242 17.26 -4.11 -16.54
N PRO A 243 16.23 -4.18 -15.67
CA PRO A 243 16.08 -5.25 -14.68
C PRO A 243 16.12 -6.66 -15.27
N MET A 244 15.60 -6.84 -16.48
CA MET A 244 15.61 -8.13 -17.19
C MET A 244 17.01 -8.73 -17.35
N ALA A 245 18.08 -7.93 -17.32
CA ALA A 245 19.46 -8.42 -17.36
C ALA A 245 19.87 -9.25 -16.12
N LEU A 246 19.13 -9.12 -15.00
CA LEU A 246 19.37 -9.89 -13.78
C LEU A 246 18.59 -11.21 -13.76
N ILE A 247 17.65 -11.41 -14.68
CA ILE A 247 16.76 -12.57 -14.72
C ILE A 247 17.49 -13.72 -15.42
N GLU A 248 18.09 -14.57 -14.60
CA GLU A 248 18.76 -15.81 -15.00
C GLU A 248 17.82 -17.02 -14.80
N HIS A 249 18.29 -18.22 -15.15
CA HIS A 249 17.56 -19.46 -14.85
C HIS A 249 17.29 -19.57 -13.34
N ASP A 250 16.08 -20.04 -12.98
CA ASP A 250 15.58 -20.14 -11.60
C ASP A 250 15.50 -18.81 -10.82
N TYR A 251 15.74 -17.65 -11.45
CA TYR A 251 15.57 -16.37 -10.77
C TYR A 251 14.09 -16.20 -10.36
N PRO A 252 13.79 -15.97 -9.07
CA PRO A 252 12.41 -15.92 -8.61
C PRO A 252 11.76 -14.57 -8.97
N LEU A 253 10.51 -14.63 -9.42
CA LEU A 253 9.66 -13.46 -9.67
C LEU A 253 8.34 -13.66 -8.94
N LEU A 254 7.87 -12.66 -8.21
CA LEU A 254 6.50 -12.60 -7.70
C LEU A 254 5.74 -11.57 -8.52
N VAL A 255 4.75 -12.00 -9.31
CA VAL A 255 3.98 -11.12 -10.21
C VAL A 255 2.56 -10.98 -9.68
N PHE A 256 2.15 -9.76 -9.33
CA PHE A 256 0.76 -9.45 -8.99
C PHE A 256 0.00 -9.04 -10.26
N ALA A 257 -1.00 -9.84 -10.64
CA ALA A 257 -1.86 -9.62 -11.81
C ALA A 257 -3.36 -9.57 -11.43
N PRO A 258 -3.78 -8.60 -10.60
CA PRO A 258 -5.21 -8.37 -10.33
C PRO A 258 -5.96 -7.94 -11.60
N ARG A 259 -7.30 -7.90 -11.55
CA ARG A 259 -8.11 -7.45 -12.70
C ARG A 259 -7.81 -5.98 -13.01
N GLY A 260 -7.88 -5.63 -14.30
CA GLY A 260 -7.67 -4.27 -14.77
C GLY A 260 -7.06 -4.24 -16.17
N ALA A 261 -6.88 -3.02 -16.69
CA ALA A 261 -6.31 -2.81 -18.03
C ALA A 261 -4.87 -3.35 -18.15
N GLU A 262 -4.16 -3.45 -17.03
CA GLU A 262 -2.78 -3.86 -16.93
C GLU A 262 -2.59 -5.38 -16.87
N GLN A 263 -3.65 -6.14 -16.58
CA GLN A 263 -3.57 -7.58 -16.30
C GLN A 263 -2.97 -8.35 -17.47
N GLY A 264 -3.45 -8.12 -18.69
CA GLY A 264 -2.94 -8.81 -19.88
C GLY A 264 -1.44 -8.62 -20.10
N GLY A 265 -0.91 -7.42 -19.82
CA GLY A 265 0.53 -7.15 -19.90
C GLY A 265 1.34 -7.88 -18.83
N LEU A 266 0.78 -8.03 -17.62
CA LEU A 266 1.41 -8.78 -16.52
C LEU A 266 1.42 -10.29 -16.82
N LEU A 267 0.33 -10.84 -17.36
CA LEU A 267 0.25 -12.24 -17.79
C LEU A 267 1.25 -12.56 -18.91
N SER A 268 1.32 -11.70 -19.92
CA SER A 268 2.31 -11.84 -21.01
C SER A 268 3.74 -11.79 -20.47
N LEU A 269 4.03 -10.87 -19.55
CA LEU A 269 5.36 -10.81 -18.92
C LEU A 269 5.66 -12.10 -18.13
N ALA A 270 4.70 -12.62 -17.35
CA ALA A 270 4.88 -13.87 -16.61
C ALA A 270 5.19 -15.05 -17.54
N ALA A 271 4.45 -15.20 -18.64
CA ALA A 271 4.69 -16.23 -19.64
C ALA A 271 6.08 -16.10 -20.28
N ASP A 272 6.46 -14.89 -20.71
CA ASP A 272 7.77 -14.61 -21.31
C ASP A 272 8.93 -14.94 -20.34
N MET A 273 8.77 -14.63 -19.06
CA MET A 273 9.80 -14.91 -18.04
C MET A 273 9.90 -16.41 -17.74
N ARG A 274 8.78 -17.14 -17.71
CA ARG A 274 8.80 -18.61 -17.61
C ARG A 274 9.51 -19.26 -18.80
N GLN A 275 9.26 -18.78 -20.02
CA GLN A 275 9.95 -19.27 -21.23
C GLN A 275 11.47 -19.06 -21.17
N ARG A 276 11.93 -18.02 -20.46
CA ARG A 276 13.35 -17.74 -20.21
C ARG A 276 13.94 -18.57 -19.08
N GLY A 277 13.15 -19.43 -18.45
CA GLY A 277 13.56 -20.30 -17.35
C GLY A 277 13.55 -19.63 -15.98
N ALA A 278 12.91 -18.47 -15.84
CA ALA A 278 12.74 -17.83 -14.55
C ALA A 278 11.66 -18.55 -13.72
N LYS A 279 11.81 -18.53 -12.40
CA LYS A 279 10.84 -19.12 -11.46
C LYS A 279 9.76 -18.10 -11.12
N VAL A 280 8.73 -18.04 -11.95
CA VAL A 280 7.62 -17.10 -11.78
C VAL A 280 6.57 -17.68 -10.83
N LEU A 281 6.21 -16.90 -9.81
CA LEU A 281 5.04 -17.04 -8.95
C LEU A 281 4.01 -16.00 -9.37
N LEU A 282 3.00 -16.41 -10.12
CA LEU A 282 1.95 -15.55 -10.65
C LEU A 282 0.75 -15.53 -9.69
N ALA A 283 0.50 -14.39 -9.06
CA ALA A 283 -0.70 -14.11 -8.29
C ALA A 283 -1.78 -13.54 -9.21
N ALA A 284 -2.86 -14.30 -9.43
CA ALA A 284 -3.94 -13.93 -10.33
C ALA A 284 -5.29 -14.56 -9.90
N PRO A 285 -6.43 -14.02 -10.37
CA PRO A 285 -7.74 -14.59 -10.08
C PRO A 285 -7.98 -15.96 -10.71
N ASP A 286 -9.04 -16.63 -10.28
CA ASP A 286 -9.36 -18.03 -10.60
C ASP A 286 -9.59 -18.33 -12.09
N ASP A 287 -9.97 -17.33 -12.88
CA ASP A 287 -10.17 -17.47 -14.33
C ASP A 287 -8.85 -17.54 -15.12
N ILE A 288 -7.71 -17.23 -14.49
CA ILE A 288 -6.38 -17.35 -15.07
C ILE A 288 -5.80 -18.74 -14.79
N GLN A 289 -5.74 -19.59 -15.82
CA GLN A 289 -5.31 -20.98 -15.68
C GLN A 289 -3.85 -21.13 -15.25
N GLU A 290 -2.97 -20.24 -15.72
CA GLU A 290 -1.53 -20.31 -15.49
C GLU A 290 -1.08 -19.66 -14.16
N ARG A 291 -2.03 -19.35 -13.26
CA ARG A 291 -1.74 -18.78 -11.94
C ARG A 291 -1.07 -19.81 -11.02
N ASP A 292 -0.19 -19.34 -10.15
CA ASP A 292 0.40 -20.16 -9.07
C ASP A 292 -0.21 -19.81 -7.72
N LEU A 293 -0.62 -18.56 -7.54
CA LEU A 293 -1.11 -18.01 -6.27
C LEU A 293 -2.52 -17.42 -6.48
N PRO A 294 -3.51 -17.85 -5.68
CA PRO A 294 -4.87 -17.34 -5.81
C PRO A 294 -5.02 -15.90 -5.34
N LEU A 295 -5.83 -15.12 -6.04
CA LEU A 295 -6.27 -13.78 -5.63
C LEU A 295 -7.79 -13.73 -5.53
N CYS A 296 -8.29 -13.34 -4.35
CA CYS A 296 -9.69 -12.96 -4.19
C CYS A 296 -10.03 -11.74 -5.07
N LEU A 297 -11.28 -11.67 -5.47
CA LEU A 297 -11.83 -10.54 -6.20
C LEU A 297 -12.67 -9.68 -5.26
N ALA A 298 -12.42 -8.37 -5.25
CA ALA A 298 -13.32 -7.44 -4.60
C ALA A 298 -14.54 -7.18 -5.52
N GLU A 299 -15.58 -6.53 -5.00
CA GLU A 299 -16.73 -6.14 -5.83
C GLU A 299 -16.33 -5.10 -6.91
N HIS A 300 -15.34 -4.26 -6.62
CA HIS A 300 -14.76 -3.30 -7.56
C HIS A 300 -13.25 -3.58 -7.78
N PRO A 301 -12.76 -3.65 -9.04
CA PRO A 301 -11.35 -3.92 -9.33
C PRO A 301 -10.30 -2.99 -8.69
N ALA A 302 -10.68 -1.75 -8.34
CA ALA A 302 -9.79 -0.81 -7.65
C ALA A 302 -9.38 -1.32 -6.26
N LEU A 303 -10.17 -2.22 -5.66
CA LEU A 303 -9.92 -2.82 -4.35
C LEU A 303 -9.24 -4.21 -4.42
N ASP A 304 -9.12 -4.82 -5.61
CA ASP A 304 -8.37 -6.08 -5.77
C ASP A 304 -6.92 -6.00 -5.22
N PRO A 305 -6.18 -4.88 -5.39
CA PRO A 305 -4.85 -4.74 -4.77
C PRO A 305 -4.86 -4.84 -3.24
N VAL A 306 -5.95 -4.41 -2.59
CA VAL A 306 -6.10 -4.48 -1.12
C VAL A 306 -6.26 -5.92 -0.65
N LEU A 307 -7.01 -6.73 -1.40
CA LEU A 307 -7.14 -8.17 -1.12
C LEU A 307 -5.83 -8.91 -1.42
N ALA A 308 -5.13 -8.53 -2.50
CA ALA A 308 -3.86 -9.14 -2.87
C ALA A 308 -2.77 -8.98 -1.78
N ILE A 309 -2.68 -7.79 -1.16
CA ILE A 309 -1.71 -7.58 -0.08
C ILE A 309 -2.07 -8.36 1.19
N GLN A 310 -3.37 -8.58 1.47
CA GLN A 310 -3.83 -9.39 2.60
C GLN A 310 -3.32 -10.82 2.50
N SER A 311 -3.50 -11.49 1.35
CA SER A 311 -2.98 -12.85 1.13
C SER A 311 -1.46 -12.88 1.23
N PHE A 312 -0.79 -11.87 0.66
CA PHE A 312 0.66 -11.73 0.76
C PHE A 312 1.15 -11.62 2.22
N TYR A 313 0.49 -10.85 3.09
CA TYR A 313 0.95 -10.70 4.48
C TYR A 313 0.93 -12.01 5.26
N VAL A 314 -0.11 -12.83 5.06
CA VAL A 314 -0.21 -14.17 5.68
C VAL A 314 0.94 -15.06 5.19
N MET A 315 1.20 -15.06 3.88
CA MET A 315 2.34 -15.76 3.29
C MET A 315 3.69 -15.27 3.83
N ALA A 316 3.88 -13.95 3.92
CA ALA A 316 5.14 -13.34 4.34
C ALA A 316 5.47 -13.68 5.80
N ALA A 317 4.47 -13.77 6.69
CA ALA A 317 4.65 -14.25 8.05
C ALA A 317 5.08 -15.73 8.07
N GLY A 318 4.41 -16.60 7.29
CA GLY A 318 4.78 -18.00 7.15
C GLY A 318 6.19 -18.20 6.54
N LEU A 319 6.59 -17.36 5.60
CA LEU A 319 7.93 -17.38 5.00
C LEU A 319 9.02 -16.98 6.01
N ALA A 320 8.77 -15.96 6.85
CA ALA A 320 9.69 -15.58 7.91
C ALA A 320 9.92 -16.74 8.90
N GLU A 321 8.85 -17.42 9.30
CA GLU A 321 8.91 -18.62 10.16
C GLU A 321 9.66 -19.77 9.48
N ALA A 322 9.37 -20.06 8.21
CA ALA A 322 10.06 -21.10 7.43
C ALA A 322 11.57 -20.82 7.28
N ARG A 323 11.96 -19.55 7.34
CA ARG A 323 13.36 -19.07 7.33
C ARG A 323 13.97 -18.89 8.71
N ARG A 324 13.24 -19.24 9.78
CA ARG A 324 13.65 -19.08 11.20
C ARG A 324 13.99 -17.62 11.55
N MET A 325 13.23 -16.68 11.00
CA MET A 325 13.32 -15.25 11.30
C MET A 325 12.15 -14.80 12.16
N ASP A 326 12.37 -13.74 12.93
CA ASP A 326 11.33 -13.11 13.75
C ASP A 326 10.74 -11.91 12.97
N PRO A 327 9.50 -12.02 12.44
CA PRO A 327 8.86 -10.92 11.72
C PRO A 327 8.46 -9.75 12.64
N ASP A 328 8.38 -9.95 13.97
CA ASP A 328 7.96 -8.92 14.92
C ASP A 328 9.10 -7.99 15.30
N GLN A 329 10.33 -8.51 15.30
CA GLN A 329 11.55 -7.77 15.60
C GLN A 329 12.65 -8.00 14.54
N PRO A 330 12.46 -7.47 13.32
CA PRO A 330 13.49 -7.47 12.29
C PRO A 330 14.82 -6.88 12.79
N ARG A 331 15.94 -7.46 12.35
CA ARG A 331 17.26 -6.96 12.70
C ARG A 331 17.44 -5.51 12.24
N HIS A 332 17.95 -4.66 13.13
CA HIS A 332 18.29 -3.25 12.88
C HIS A 332 17.11 -2.31 12.54
N LEU A 333 15.86 -2.74 12.72
CA LEU A 333 14.70 -1.89 12.50
C LEU A 333 14.00 -1.54 13.80
N SER A 334 13.49 -0.31 13.86
CA SER A 334 12.62 0.16 14.93
C SER A 334 11.31 0.65 14.32
N LYS A 335 10.21 0.39 15.02
CA LYS A 335 8.84 0.67 14.56
C LYS A 335 8.56 2.13 14.24
N VAL A 336 9.22 3.07 14.94
CA VAL A 336 9.13 4.49 14.64
C VAL A 336 10.52 5.00 14.27
N THR A 337 10.73 5.18 12.97
CA THR A 337 11.96 5.80 12.47
C THR A 337 11.92 7.30 12.75
N ARG A 338 12.77 7.77 13.67
CA ARG A 338 13.02 9.20 13.87
C ARG A 338 14.14 9.62 12.92
N THR A 339 13.77 10.34 11.86
CA THR A 339 14.73 11.01 10.99
C THR A 339 14.95 12.43 11.52
N HIS A 340 16.21 12.85 11.58
CA HIS A 340 16.64 14.17 12.07
C HIS A 340 16.83 15.15 10.94
#